data_AF-A0A2V8EV16-F1
#
_entry.id   AF-A0A2V8EV16-F1
#
_cell.length_a   1.000
_cell.length_b   1.000
_cell.length_c   1.000
_cell.angle_alpha   90.00
_cell.angle_beta   90.00
_cell.angle_gamma   90.00
#
_symmetry.space_group_name_H-M   'P 1'
#
loop_
_entity.id
_entity.type
_entity.pdbx_description
1 polymer ?
#
loop_
_entity_poly.entity_id
_entity_poly.type
_entity_poly.pdbx_seq_one_letter_code
_entity_poly.pdbx_strand_id
1 'polypeptide(L)'
;MDAPERFDQLIAFLESQLPAPVDRQEAADGSMQFTAGDPAQVVVVLTDQSVVVSEFAGVWESPFTLAPRPRRVGVLKWRRLPETSLFNALTALIKGAREARQSRFHTCRYCGNRTAPEWMHDDGVCQSCADQHSGAVH
;
A
#
# COMPACT_ATOMS: atom_id res chain seq x y z
N MET A 1 -21.75 0.50 21.94
CA MET A 1 -21.40 -0.01 20.61
C MET A 1 -20.61 -1.27 20.84
N ASP A 2 -21.10 -2.39 20.33
CA ASP A 2 -20.46 -3.68 20.56
C ASP A 2 -19.20 -3.83 19.70
N ALA A 3 -18.23 -4.61 20.18
CA ALA A 3 -16.96 -4.81 19.49
C ALA A 3 -17.10 -5.33 18.03
N PRO A 4 -18.07 -6.21 17.71
CA PRO A 4 -18.32 -6.63 16.32
C PRO A 4 -18.80 -5.48 15.42
N GLU A 5 -19.77 -4.67 15.88
CA GLU A 5 -20.28 -3.54 15.10
C GLU A 5 -19.18 -2.53 14.75
N ARG A 6 -18.29 -2.26 15.71
CA ARG A 6 -17.17 -1.34 15.52
C ARG A 6 -16.11 -1.89 14.57
N PHE A 7 -15.96 -3.22 14.52
CA PHE A 7 -15.04 -3.89 13.59
C PHE A 7 -15.54 -3.77 12.15
N ASP A 8 -16.84 -4.00 11.91
CA ASP A 8 -17.47 -3.85 10.60
C ASP A 8 -17.43 -2.39 10.10
N GLN A 9 -17.63 -1.42 11.00
CA GLN A 9 -17.45 -0.01 10.68
C GLN A 9 -16.02 0.33 10.23
N LEU A 10 -15.01 -0.29 10.84
CA LEU A 10 -13.62 -0.10 10.43
C LEU A 10 -13.36 -0.68 9.04
N ILE A 11 -13.94 -1.84 8.71
CA ILE A 11 -13.85 -2.43 7.38
C ILE A 11 -14.45 -1.48 6.34
N ALA A 12 -15.70 -1.05 6.55
CA ALA A 12 -16.39 -0.13 5.63
C ALA A 12 -15.64 1.20 5.49
N PHE A 13 -15.10 1.72 6.58
CA PHE A 13 -14.27 2.92 6.55
C PHE A 13 -13.01 2.71 5.70
N LEU A 14 -12.26 1.63 5.93
CA LEU A 14 -11.06 1.31 5.15
C LEU A 14 -11.36 1.16 3.66
N GLU A 15 -12.41 0.43 3.30
CA GLU A 15 -12.84 0.27 1.91
C GLU A 15 -13.19 1.60 1.23
N SER A 16 -13.70 2.59 1.98
CA SER A 16 -14.03 3.92 1.46
C SER A 16 -12.84 4.89 1.39
N GLN A 17 -11.85 4.74 2.26
CA GLN A 17 -10.75 5.70 2.39
C GLN A 17 -9.47 5.26 1.68
N LEU A 18 -9.32 3.97 1.39
CA LEU A 18 -8.15 3.44 0.70
C LEU A 18 -8.17 3.82 -0.79
N PRO A 19 -7.00 4.09 -1.40
CA PRO A 19 -6.93 4.36 -2.83
C PRO A 19 -7.34 3.13 -3.63
N ALA A 20 -8.26 3.29 -4.59
CA ALA A 20 -8.64 2.20 -5.48
C ALA A 20 -7.49 1.82 -6.45
N PRO A 21 -7.43 0.56 -6.91
CA PRO A 21 -8.24 -0.59 -6.45
C PRO A 21 -7.81 -1.06 -5.05
N VAL A 22 -8.72 -1.75 -4.35
CA VAL A 22 -8.45 -2.36 -3.03
C VAL A 22 -8.61 -3.87 -3.16
N ASP A 23 -7.52 -4.59 -2.91
CA ASP A 23 -7.50 -6.04 -2.75
C ASP A 23 -7.60 -6.39 -1.26
N ARG A 24 -8.52 -7.28 -0.90
CA ARG A 24 -8.79 -7.68 0.49
C ARG A 24 -8.53 -9.18 0.63
N GLN A 25 -7.75 -9.53 1.64
CA GLN A 25 -7.41 -10.90 1.97
C GLN A 25 -7.69 -11.14 3.46
N GLU A 26 -8.37 -12.24 3.78
CA GLU A 26 -8.61 -12.66 5.14
C GLU A 26 -7.68 -13.84 5.49
N ALA A 27 -6.98 -13.72 6.61
CA ALA A 27 -6.11 -14.77 7.10
C ALA A 27 -6.87 -15.74 8.01
N ALA A 28 -6.30 -16.94 8.22
CA ALA A 28 -6.91 -17.98 9.04
C ALA A 28 -7.10 -17.58 10.53
N ASP A 29 -6.39 -16.56 10.99
CA ASP A 29 -6.51 -16.00 12.34
C ASP A 29 -7.60 -14.91 12.47
N GLY A 30 -8.35 -14.66 11.39
CA GLY A 30 -9.39 -13.62 11.33
C GLY A 30 -8.84 -12.20 11.13
N SER A 31 -7.54 -12.04 10.92
CA SER A 31 -7.00 -10.74 10.49
C SER A 31 -7.31 -10.48 9.02
N MET A 32 -7.49 -9.21 8.69
CA MET A 32 -7.75 -8.77 7.32
C MET A 32 -6.62 -7.88 6.84
N GLN A 33 -6.09 -8.19 5.67
CA GLN A 33 -5.15 -7.36 4.94
C GLN A 33 -5.85 -6.68 3.77
N PHE A 34 -5.61 -5.37 3.63
CA PHE A 34 -6.03 -4.56 2.51
C PHE A 34 -4.78 -4.05 1.79
N THR A 35 -4.65 -4.34 0.50
CA THR A 35 -3.61 -3.79 -0.38
C THR A 35 -4.27 -2.83 -1.35
N ALA A 36 -3.84 -1.57 -1.38
CA ALA A 36 -4.58 -0.51 -2.05
C ALA A 36 -3.72 0.33 -2.99
N GLY A 37 -4.27 0.65 -4.16
CA GLY A 37 -3.68 1.51 -5.20
C GLY A 37 -3.11 0.73 -6.39
N ASP A 38 -2.99 1.42 -7.53
CA ASP A 38 -2.33 0.93 -8.74
C ASP A 38 -1.33 1.99 -9.28
N PRO A 39 -0.01 1.78 -9.16
CA PRO A 39 0.65 0.70 -8.41
C PRO A 39 0.30 0.71 -6.91
N ALA A 40 0.49 -0.42 -6.24
CA ALA A 40 0.20 -0.58 -4.82
C ALA A 40 0.91 0.49 -3.97
N GLN A 41 0.11 1.15 -3.13
CA GLN A 41 0.49 2.34 -2.37
C GLN A 41 0.45 2.10 -0.85
N VAL A 42 -0.62 1.48 -0.35
CA VAL A 42 -0.88 1.33 1.08
C VAL A 42 -1.22 -0.12 1.38
N VAL A 43 -0.71 -0.62 2.50
CA VAL A 43 -1.11 -1.91 3.08
C VAL A 43 -1.65 -1.67 4.48
N VAL A 44 -2.88 -2.12 4.74
CA VAL A 44 -3.50 -2.05 6.06
C VAL A 44 -3.76 -3.45 6.56
N VAL A 45 -3.36 -3.75 7.80
CA VAL A 45 -3.72 -4.99 8.50
C VAL A 45 -4.63 -4.65 9.66
N LEU A 46 -5.87 -5.12 9.61
CA LEU A 46 -6.88 -5.00 10.65
C LEU A 46 -6.97 -6.32 11.41
N THR A 47 -6.73 -6.26 12.71
CA THR A 47 -6.95 -7.35 13.65
C THR A 47 -8.05 -6.98 14.64
N ASP A 48 -8.48 -7.94 15.44
CA ASP A 48 -9.43 -7.77 16.54
C ASP A 48 -9.04 -6.66 17.55
N GLN A 49 -7.78 -6.25 17.59
CA GLN A 49 -7.26 -5.25 18.55
C GLN A 49 -6.57 -4.04 17.92
N SER A 50 -6.07 -4.16 16.69
CA SER A 50 -5.26 -3.11 16.08
C SER A 50 -5.47 -2.93 14.60
N VAL A 51 -5.19 -1.71 14.13
CA VAL A 51 -5.01 -1.38 12.73
C VAL A 51 -3.55 -1.01 12.53
N VAL A 52 -2.86 -1.73 11.66
CA VAL A 52 -1.49 -1.44 11.24
C VAL A 52 -1.55 -0.81 9.86
N VAL A 53 -1.01 0.39 9.69
CA VAL A 53 -0.92 1.07 8.40
C VAL A 53 0.53 1.10 7.95
N SER A 54 0.76 0.68 6.72
CA SER A 54 2.07 0.60 6.10
C SER A 54 2.03 1.21 4.70
N GLU A 55 3.13 1.80 4.26
CA GLU A 55 3.33 2.04 2.84
C GLU A 55 3.72 0.72 2.16
N PHE A 56 3.25 0.52 0.92
CA PHE A 56 3.67 -0.63 0.13
C PHE A 56 5.14 -0.50 -0.26
N ALA A 57 5.87 -1.60 -0.22
CA ALA A 57 7.15 -1.75 -0.89
C ALA A 57 7.26 -3.20 -1.34
N GLY A 58 7.92 -3.44 -2.46
CA GLY A 58 8.15 -4.78 -3.00
C GLY A 58 9.64 -5.04 -3.17
N VAL A 59 10.02 -6.31 -3.11
CA VAL A 59 11.35 -6.79 -3.48
C VAL A 59 11.17 -7.94 -4.46
N TRP A 60 11.91 -7.90 -5.57
CA TRP A 60 11.93 -9.02 -6.51
C TRP A 60 12.75 -10.16 -5.90
N GLU A 61 12.07 -11.27 -5.60
CA GLU A 61 12.72 -12.51 -5.16
C GLU A 61 13.12 -13.39 -6.36
N SER A 62 12.44 -13.20 -7.49
CA SER A 62 12.78 -13.74 -8.81
C SER A 62 12.34 -12.75 -9.90
N PRO A 63 12.72 -12.91 -11.18
CA PRO A 63 12.23 -12.05 -12.27
C PRO A 63 10.71 -12.02 -12.46
N PHE A 64 9.99 -12.99 -11.88
CA PHE A 64 8.53 -13.15 -12.03
C PHE A 64 7.79 -13.09 -10.69
N THR A 65 8.49 -12.78 -9.60
CA THR A 65 7.92 -12.81 -8.25
C THR A 65 8.31 -11.58 -7.46
N LEU A 66 7.38 -10.63 -7.36
CA LEU A 66 7.50 -9.47 -6.49
C LEU A 66 6.90 -9.82 -5.12
N ALA A 67 7.74 -9.95 -4.10
CA ALA A 67 7.30 -10.21 -2.74
C ALA A 67 7.01 -8.87 -2.01
N PRO A 68 5.83 -8.71 -1.38
CA PRO A 68 5.53 -7.52 -0.59
C PRO A 68 6.41 -7.46 0.66
N ARG A 69 7.04 -6.31 0.90
CA ARG A 69 7.81 -5.94 2.09
C ARG A 69 7.33 -4.58 2.63
N PRO A 70 6.07 -4.46 3.10
CA PRO A 70 5.50 -3.17 3.51
C PRO A 70 6.30 -2.53 4.65
N ARG A 71 6.40 -1.20 4.63
CA ARG A 71 7.10 -0.44 5.69
C ARG A 71 6.06 0.22 6.58
N ARG A 72 6.07 -0.16 7.85
CA ARG A 72 5.09 0.31 8.84
C ARG A 72 5.21 1.83 9.03
N VAL A 73 4.07 2.51 8.91
CA VAL A 73 3.91 3.94 9.19
C VAL A 73 3.33 4.16 10.58
N GLY A 74 2.37 3.32 10.99
CA GLY A 74 1.77 3.43 12.31
C GLY A 74 0.94 2.23 12.75
N VAL A 75 0.63 2.19 14.05
CA VAL A 75 -0.25 1.18 14.66
C VAL A 75 -1.24 1.88 15.57
N LEU A 76 -2.53 1.59 15.42
CA LEU A 76 -3.60 2.09 16.26
C LEU A 76 -4.24 0.94 17.03
N LYS A 77 -4.26 1.03 18.37
CA LYS A 77 -5.00 0.09 19.24
C LYS A 77 -6.46 0.51 19.31
N TRP A 78 -7.23 0.22 18.25
CA TRP A 78 -8.54 0.81 18.00
C TRP A 78 -9.58 0.56 19.09
N ARG A 79 -9.51 -0.59 19.80
CA ARG A 79 -10.38 -0.88 20.96
C ARG A 79 -10.22 0.12 22.11
N ARG A 80 -9.05 0.75 22.23
CA ARG A 80 -8.71 1.66 23.34
C ARG A 80 -8.89 3.14 22.97
N LEU A 81 -9.25 3.44 21.73
CA LEU A 81 -9.37 4.81 21.25
C LEU A 81 -10.85 5.21 21.17
N PRO A 82 -11.18 6.49 21.43
CA PRO A 82 -12.45 7.07 21.02
C PRO A 82 -12.59 7.02 19.49
N GLU A 83 -13.82 6.90 19.01
CA GLU A 83 -14.13 6.71 17.59
C GLU A 83 -13.59 7.85 16.71
N THR A 84 -13.91 9.10 17.04
CA THR A 84 -13.45 10.28 16.28
C THR A 84 -11.93 10.35 16.20
N SER A 85 -11.23 10.10 17.32
CA SER A 85 -9.77 10.10 17.36
C SER A 85 -9.18 8.97 16.51
N LEU A 86 -9.80 7.79 16.54
CA LEU A 86 -9.39 6.63 15.74
C LEU A 86 -9.49 6.95 14.24
N PHE A 87 -10.64 7.42 13.76
CA PHE A 87 -10.82 7.69 12.34
C PHE A 87 -9.93 8.82 11.84
N ASN A 88 -9.79 9.91 12.61
CA ASN A 88 -8.89 11.00 12.26
C ASN A 88 -7.42 10.53 12.17
N ALA A 89 -6.96 9.73 13.13
CA ALA A 89 -5.62 9.17 13.12
C ALA A 89 -5.43 8.20 11.95
N LEU A 90 -6.43 7.37 11.65
CA LEU A 90 -6.39 6.41 10.56
C LEU A 90 -6.31 7.10 9.19
N THR A 91 -7.13 8.14 8.97
CA THR A 91 -7.06 8.99 7.77
C THR A 91 -5.68 9.60 7.60
N ALA A 92 -5.11 10.16 8.67
CA ALA A 92 -3.78 10.77 8.63
C ALA A 92 -2.69 9.75 8.29
N LEU A 93 -2.75 8.53 8.87
CA LEU A 93 -1.80 7.46 8.59
C LEU A 93 -1.92 6.95 7.15
N ILE A 94 -3.13 6.76 6.63
CA ILE A 94 -3.35 6.30 5.24
C ILE A 94 -2.82 7.36 4.26
N LYS A 95 -3.14 8.64 4.50
CA LYS A 95 -2.63 9.76 3.70
C LYS A 95 -1.10 9.80 3.74
N GLY A 96 -0.50 9.74 4.93
CA GLY A 96 0.95 9.77 5.10
C GLY A 96 1.65 8.59 4.43
N ALA A 97 1.10 7.38 4.55
CA ALA A 97 1.63 6.19 3.87
C ALA A 97 1.58 6.33 2.34
N ARG A 98 0.48 6.85 1.81
CA ARG A 98 0.32 7.10 0.38
C ARG A 98 1.32 8.14 -0.13
N GLU A 99 1.44 9.27 0.55
CA GLU A 99 2.36 10.35 0.16
C GLU A 99 3.82 9.90 0.22
N ALA A 100 4.21 9.21 1.32
CA ALA A 100 5.52 8.61 1.46
C ALA A 100 5.83 7.65 0.31
N ARG A 101 4.87 6.79 -0.04
CA ARG A 101 5.02 5.84 -1.15
C ARG A 101 5.19 6.54 -2.49
N GLN A 102 4.31 7.49 -2.81
CA GLN A 102 4.34 8.22 -4.08
C GLN A 102 5.61 9.07 -4.23
N SER A 103 6.17 9.60 -3.14
CA SER A 103 7.42 10.38 -3.17
C SER A 103 8.62 9.62 -3.73
N ARG A 104 8.57 8.28 -3.71
CA ARG A 104 9.64 7.41 -4.23
C ARG A 104 9.45 7.02 -5.70
N PHE A 105 8.39 7.49 -6.35
CA PHE A 105 8.15 7.18 -7.75
C PHE A 105 9.00 8.10 -8.61
N HIS A 106 9.65 7.52 -9.60
CA HIS A 106 10.50 8.24 -10.54
C HIS A 106 9.81 8.34 -11.90
N THR A 107 9.98 9.48 -12.58
CA THR A 107 9.47 9.64 -13.94
C THR A 107 10.42 8.97 -14.92
N CYS A 108 9.90 8.06 -15.75
CA CYS A 108 10.67 7.47 -16.82
C CYS A 108 10.97 8.51 -17.90
N ARG A 109 12.23 8.65 -18.31
CA ARG A 109 12.68 9.62 -19.32
C ARG A 109 12.18 9.34 -20.74
N TYR A 110 11.78 8.09 -21.03
CA TYR A 110 11.31 7.69 -22.36
C TYR A 110 9.79 7.80 -22.48
N CYS A 111 9.02 7.22 -21.56
CA CYS A 111 7.56 7.22 -21.64
C CYS A 111 6.88 8.31 -20.79
N GLY A 112 7.61 9.00 -19.90
CA GLY A 112 7.06 10.05 -19.03
C GLY A 112 6.21 9.55 -17.86
N ASN A 113 6.02 8.24 -17.71
CA ASN A 113 5.19 7.67 -16.65
C ASN A 113 5.90 7.70 -15.28
N ARG A 114 5.13 8.02 -14.22
CA ARG A 114 5.58 7.87 -12.83
C ARG A 114 5.61 6.39 -12.47
N THR A 115 6.82 5.88 -12.28
CA THR A 115 7.11 4.47 -12.11
C THR A 115 7.57 4.21 -10.69
N ALA A 116 7.01 3.16 -10.09
CA ALA A 116 7.43 2.71 -8.77
C ALA A 116 8.87 2.16 -8.81
N PRO A 117 9.67 2.34 -7.76
CA PRO A 117 11.10 2.00 -7.72
C PRO A 117 11.39 0.53 -8.05
N GLU A 118 10.53 -0.40 -7.65
CA GLU A 118 10.69 -1.81 -8.00
C GLU A 118 10.51 -2.10 -9.50
N TRP A 119 9.90 -1.18 -10.26
CA TRP A 119 9.72 -1.26 -11.72
C TRP A 119 10.69 -0.35 -12.49
N MET A 120 11.66 0.25 -11.80
CA MET A 120 12.77 0.96 -12.42
C MET A 120 13.87 -0.04 -12.79
N HIS A 121 14.50 0.16 -13.94
CA HIS A 121 15.69 -0.58 -14.36
C HIS A 121 16.97 0.14 -13.88
N ASP A 122 17.04 1.45 -14.11
CA ASP A 122 18.11 2.34 -13.66
C ASP A 122 17.53 3.70 -13.22
N ASP A 123 18.41 4.68 -12.96
CA ASP A 123 18.03 6.06 -12.62
C ASP A 123 17.44 6.79 -13.84
N GLY A 124 16.16 6.50 -14.12
CA GLY A 124 15.35 7.23 -15.08
C GLY A 124 14.72 6.37 -16.18
N VAL A 125 14.95 5.06 -16.21
CA VAL A 125 14.32 4.16 -17.20
C VAL A 125 13.49 3.09 -16.48
N CYS A 126 12.22 2.95 -16.86
CA CYS A 126 11.39 1.84 -16.39
C CYS A 126 11.74 0.54 -17.12
N GLN A 127 11.45 -0.61 -16.50
CA GLN A 127 11.74 -1.94 -17.08
C GLN A 127 11.20 -2.10 -18.50
N SER A 128 9.96 -1.68 -18.78
CA SER A 128 9.36 -1.79 -20.12
C SER A 128 10.11 -0.98 -21.20
N CYS A 129 10.57 0.23 -20.87
CA CYS A 129 11.35 1.05 -21.80
C CYS A 129 12.78 0.52 -21.92
N ALA A 130 13.35 -0.03 -20.84
CA ALA A 130 14.64 -0.70 -20.90
C ALA A 130 14.58 -1.85 -21.92
N ASP A 131 13.59 -2.74 -21.85
CA ASP A 131 13.45 -3.86 -22.80
C ASP A 131 13.34 -3.40 -24.26
N GLN A 132 12.60 -2.31 -24.52
CA GLN A 132 12.42 -1.77 -25.88
C GLN A 132 13.66 -1.09 -26.45
N HIS A 133 14.46 -0.42 -25.61
CA HIS A 133 15.61 0.38 -26.04
C HIS A 133 16.95 -0.32 -25.84
N SER A 134 17.04 -1.35 -24.99
CA SER A 134 18.25 -2.16 -24.79
C SER A 134 18.48 -3.20 -25.89
N GLY A 135 17.47 -3.43 -26.75
CA GLY A 135 17.59 -4.23 -27.98
C GLY A 135 18.21 -3.48 -29.18
N ALA A 136 18.51 -2.18 -29.06
CA ALA A 136 19.19 -1.42 -30.10
C ALA A 136 20.72 -1.62 -30.03
N VAL A 137 21.17 -2.85 -30.21
CA VAL A 137 22.51 -3.11 -30.74
C VAL A 137 22.36 -3.22 -32.25
N HIS A 138 22.53 -2.09 -32.96
CA HIS A 138 23.10 -1.99 -34.32
C HIS A 138 23.45 -0.53 -34.63
#